data_AF-A0A7W0UG82-F1
#
_entry.id   AF-A0A7W0UG82-F1
#
_cell.length_a   1.000
_cell.length_b   1.000
_cell.length_c   1.000
_cell.angle_alpha   90.00
_cell.angle_beta   90.00
_cell.angle_gamma   90.00
#
_symmetry.space_group_name_H-M   'P 1'
#
loop_
_entity.id
_entity.type
_entity.pdbx_description
1 polymer ?
#
loop_
_entity_poly.entity_id
_entity_poly.type
_entity_poly.pdbx_seq_one_letter_code
_entity_poly.pdbx_strand_id
1 'polypeptide(L)'
;MSSGPVRELRAEADRSFERLYEQHRQDVYVAALRELGNPHDAEDVTQAAFVDAYRAILRGSEPDSPRAWLLAIGVNVRRRRFRTALLR
;
A
#
# COMPACT_ATOMS: atom_id res chain seq x y z
N MET A 1 1.92 -13.62 32.37
CA MET A 1 1.36 -13.73 31.01
C MET A 1 2.34 -13.08 30.04
N SER A 2 3.34 -13.81 29.54
CA SER A 2 4.25 -13.28 28.52
C SER A 2 3.58 -13.48 27.16
N SER A 3 3.26 -12.40 26.44
CA SER A 3 2.92 -12.50 25.03
C SER A 3 4.13 -13.08 24.29
N GLY A 4 3.92 -14.10 23.45
CA GLY A 4 5.01 -14.73 22.71
C GLY A 4 5.58 -13.81 21.61
N PRO A 5 6.82 -14.06 21.13
CA PRO A 5 7.56 -13.17 20.21
C PRO A 5 6.82 -12.88 18.90
N VAL A 6 5.99 -13.80 18.41
CA VAL A 6 5.17 -13.60 17.20
C VAL A 6 4.10 -12.51 17.38
N ARG A 7 3.51 -12.37 18.58
CA ARG A 7 2.52 -11.31 18.86
C ARG A 7 3.18 -9.94 18.89
N GLU A 8 4.40 -9.86 19.43
CA GLU A 8 5.15 -8.61 19.53
C GLU A 8 5.57 -8.10 18.15
N LEU A 9 6.07 -8.99 17.28
CA LEU A 9 6.40 -8.66 15.88
C LEU A 9 5.18 -8.16 15.11
N ARG A 10 4.02 -8.80 15.32
CA ARG A 10 2.79 -8.37 14.65
C ARG A 10 2.31 -7.01 15.15
N ALA A 11 2.39 -6.75 16.45
CA ALA A 11 2.03 -5.46 17.02
C ALA A 11 2.95 -4.34 16.52
N GLU A 12 4.25 -4.62 16.29
CA GLU A 12 5.15 -3.65 15.68
C GLU A 12 4.84 -3.39 14.21
N ALA A 13 4.55 -4.46 13.44
CA ALA A 13 4.10 -4.32 12.05
C ALA A 13 2.82 -3.49 11.95
N ASP A 14 1.86 -3.68 12.85
CA ASP A 14 0.61 -2.92 12.90
C ASP A 14 0.88 -1.43 13.17
N ARG A 15 1.70 -1.10 14.16
CA ARG A 15 2.08 0.30 14.46
C ARG A 15 2.86 0.96 13.31
N SER A 16 3.79 0.24 12.71
CA SER A 16 4.58 0.74 11.58
C SER A 16 3.70 0.98 10.36
N PHE A 17 2.74 0.09 10.10
CA PHE A 17 1.76 0.25 9.03
C PHE A 17 0.81 1.42 9.28
N GLU A 18 0.30 1.59 10.51
CA GLU A 18 -0.61 2.69 10.87
C GLU A 18 0.02 4.06 10.57
N ARG A 19 1.26 4.29 11.02
CA ARG A 19 2.00 5.53 10.70
C ARG A 19 2.16 5.74 9.21
N LEU A 20 2.50 4.68 8.48
CA LEU A 20 2.70 4.73 7.04
C LEU A 20 1.40 5.02 6.28
N TYR A 21 0.27 4.50 6.76
CA TYR A 21 -1.06 4.78 6.23
C TYR A 21 -1.47 6.23 6.46
N GLU A 22 -1.42 6.70 7.70
CA GLU A 22 -1.80 8.07 8.07
C GLU A 22 -1.02 9.13 7.28
N GLN A 23 0.28 8.91 7.11
CA GLN A 23 1.17 9.88 6.44
C GLN A 23 1.00 9.90 4.91
N HIS A 24 0.68 8.77 4.28
CA HIS A 24 0.83 8.63 2.83
C HIS A 24 -0.43 8.21 2.07
N ARG A 25 -1.54 7.92 2.75
CA ARG A 25 -2.79 7.55 2.06
C ARG A 25 -3.20 8.57 1.00
N GLN A 26 -3.16 9.85 1.35
CA GLN A 26 -3.57 10.93 0.45
C GLN A 26 -2.62 11.07 -0.75
N ASP A 27 -1.32 10.87 -0.57
CA ASP A 27 -0.33 10.91 -1.66
C ASP A 27 -0.62 9.83 -2.70
N VAL A 28 -0.88 8.60 -2.25
CA VAL A 28 -1.19 7.47 -3.11
C VAL A 28 -2.53 7.69 -3.83
N TYR A 29 -3.54 8.16 -3.10
CA TYR A 29 -4.85 8.48 -3.66
C TYR A 29 -4.77 9.55 -4.74
N VAL A 30 -4.10 10.67 -4.47
CA VAL A 30 -3.95 11.78 -5.44
C VAL A 30 -3.15 11.31 -6.66
N ALA A 31 -2.12 10.49 -6.49
CA ALA A 31 -1.38 9.92 -7.61
C ALA A 31 -2.27 9.02 -8.48
N ALA A 32 -3.01 8.10 -7.85
CA ALA A 32 -3.92 7.20 -8.57
C ALA A 32 -5.05 7.97 -9.27
N LEU A 33 -5.61 8.99 -8.63
CA LEU A 33 -6.66 9.84 -9.20
C LEU A 33 -6.15 10.62 -10.42
N ARG A 34 -4.94 11.18 -10.35
CA ARG A 34 -4.32 11.87 -11.49
C ARG A 34 -4.08 10.94 -12.68
N GLU A 35 -3.71 9.69 -12.42
CA GLU A 35 -3.46 8.71 -13.48
C GLU A 35 -4.75 8.13 -14.09
N LEU A 36 -5.78 7.88 -13.28
CA LEU A 36 -6.97 7.14 -13.70
C LEU A 36 -8.15 8.04 -14.07
N GLY A 37 -8.21 9.27 -13.55
CA GLY A 37 -9.32 10.20 -13.79
C GLY A 37 -10.66 9.76 -13.19
N ASN A 38 -10.70 8.63 -12.48
CA ASN A 38 -11.89 8.05 -11.87
C ASN A 38 -11.68 7.90 -10.35
N PRO A 39 -12.51 8.56 -9.51
CA PRO A 39 -12.38 8.47 -8.05
C PRO A 39 -12.55 7.07 -7.46
N HIS A 40 -13.42 6.23 -8.02
CA HIS A 40 -13.62 4.85 -7.56
C HIS A 40 -12.39 3.99 -7.85
N ASP A 41 -11.88 4.05 -9.09
CA ASP A 41 -10.67 3.31 -9.47
C ASP A 41 -9.45 3.77 -8.65
N ALA A 42 -9.37 5.07 -8.33
CA ALA A 42 -8.32 5.63 -7.50
C ALA A 42 -8.36 5.13 -6.05
N GLU A 43 -9.54 5.10 -5.43
CA GLU A 43 -9.73 4.54 -4.09
C GLU A 43 -9.39 3.04 -4.07
N ASP A 44 -9.87 2.28 -5.07
CA ASP A 44 -9.56 0.86 -5.20
C ASP A 44 -8.06 0.60 -5.29
N VAL A 45 -7.34 1.33 -6.15
CA VAL A 45 -5.87 1.21 -6.28
C VAL A 45 -5.18 1.58 -4.98
N THR A 46 -5.63 2.64 -4.31
CA THR A 46 -5.08 3.08 -3.02
C THR A 46 -5.22 1.98 -1.97
N GLN A 47 -6.42 1.45 -1.77
CA GLN A 47 -6.69 0.40 -0.80
C GLN A 47 -5.84 -0.85 -1.05
N ALA A 48 -5.79 -1.32 -2.30
CA ALA A 48 -4.98 -2.48 -2.63
C ALA A 48 -3.48 -2.25 -2.46
N ALA A 49 -2.99 -1.03 -2.73
CA ALA A 49 -1.59 -0.70 -2.48
C ALA A 49 -1.25 -0.80 -0.99
N PHE A 50 -2.12 -0.32 -0.10
CA PHE A 50 -1.89 -0.45 1.34
C PHE A 50 -2.05 -1.89 1.85
N VAL A 51 -2.94 -2.71 1.28
CA VAL A 51 -3.00 -4.14 1.58
C VAL A 51 -1.70 -4.85 1.20
N ASP A 52 -1.16 -4.56 0.02
CA ASP A 52 0.11 -5.14 -0.44
C ASP A 52 1.30 -4.63 0.38
N ALA A 53 1.29 -3.37 0.78
CA ALA A 53 2.28 -2.78 1.69
C ALA A 53 2.26 -3.46 3.07
N TYR A 54 1.08 -3.64 3.67
CA TYR A 54 0.95 -4.34 4.96
C TYR A 54 1.49 -5.77 4.90
N ARG A 55 1.16 -6.50 3.83
CA ARG A 55 1.72 -7.85 3.59
C ARG A 55 3.24 -7.85 3.45
N ALA A 56 3.81 -6.81 2.85
CA ALA A 56 5.25 -6.68 2.69
C ALA A 56 5.95 -6.35 4.02
N ILE A 57 5.36 -5.49 4.85
CA ILE A 57 5.83 -5.19 6.21
C ILE A 57 5.80 -6.45 7.09
N LEU A 58 4.73 -7.25 7.02
CA LEU A 58 4.66 -8.54 7.72
C LEU A 58 5.74 -9.54 7.27
N ARG A 59 6.32 -9.36 6.08
CA ARG A 59 7.47 -10.14 5.58
C ARG A 59 8.83 -9.49 5.88
N GLY A 60 8.85 -8.39 6.63
CA GLY A 60 10.08 -7.69 7.03
C GLY A 60 10.54 -6.59 6.07
N SER A 61 9.65 -6.02 5.25
CA SER A 61 10.03 -4.87 4.41
C SER A 61 10.14 -3.60 5.24
N GLU A 62 11.31 -2.95 5.17
CA GLU A 62 11.58 -1.63 5.78
C GLU A 62 12.08 -0.68 4.68
N PRO A 63 11.19 0.12 4.07
CA PRO A 63 11.56 0.98 2.95
C PRO A 63 12.27 2.26 3.43
N ASP A 64 13.43 2.58 2.85
CA ASP A 64 14.14 3.84 3.10
C ASP A 64 13.32 5.08 2.72
N SER A 65 12.47 4.96 1.69
CA SER A 65 11.52 5.99 1.27
C SER A 65 10.10 5.43 1.20
N PRO A 66 9.32 5.51 2.31
CA PRO A 66 7.97 4.97 2.38
C PRO A 66 7.04 5.51 1.29
N ARG A 67 7.11 6.81 1.00
CA ARG A 67 6.32 7.45 -0.05
C ARG A 67 6.61 6.90 -1.44
N ALA A 68 7.89 6.86 -1.84
CA ALA A 68 8.27 6.36 -3.17
C ALA A 68 7.93 4.87 -3.33
N TRP A 69 8.14 4.10 -2.26
CA TRP A 69 7.79 2.69 -2.21
C TRP A 69 6.29 2.46 -2.38
N LEU A 70 5.44 3.20 -1.66
CA LEU A 70 3.99 3.13 -1.78
C LEU A 70 3.50 3.50 -3.19
N LEU A 71 4.05 4.56 -3.79
CA LEU A 71 3.73 4.94 -5.16
C LEU A 71 4.08 3.83 -6.16
N ALA A 72 5.23 3.16 -5.98
CA ALA A 72 5.63 2.03 -6.81
C ALA A 72 4.67 0.83 -6.66
N ILE A 73 4.20 0.54 -5.45
CA ILE A 73 3.16 -0.48 -5.22
C ILE A 73 1.86 -0.07 -5.94
N GLY A 74 1.43 1.19 -5.82
CA GLY A 74 0.24 1.72 -6.51
C GLY A 74 0.32 1.53 -8.03
N VAL A 75 1.45 1.85 -8.64
CA VAL A 75 1.70 1.61 -10.08
C VAL A 75 1.60 0.12 -10.42
N ASN A 76 2.14 -0.76 -9.58
CA ASN A 76 2.06 -2.21 -9.81
C ASN A 76 0.61 -2.74 -9.70
N VAL A 77 -0.15 -2.29 -8.71
CA VAL A 77 -1.58 -2.62 -8.55
C VAL A 77 -2.37 -2.16 -9.78
N ARG A 78 -2.19 -0.91 -10.18
CA ARG A 78 -2.82 -0.34 -11.38
C ARG A 78 -2.49 -1.16 -12.62
N ARG A 79 -1.21 -1.46 -12.86
CA ARG A 79 -0.76 -2.29 -13.99
C ARG A 79 -1.41 -3.66 -13.96
N ARG A 80 -1.56 -4.31 -12.81
CA ARG A 80 -2.21 -5.63 -12.71
C ARG A 80 -3.70 -5.56 -13.05
N ARG A 81 -4.41 -4.53 -12.58
CA ARG A 81 -5.85 -4.37 -12.76
C ARG A 81 -6.27 -3.88 -14.15
N PHE A 82 -5.50 -2.96 -14.73
CA PHE A 82 -5.85 -2.32 -16.00
C PHE A 82 -5.01 -2.84 -17.19
N ARG A 83 -4.19 -3.88 -16.99
CA ARG A 83 -3.41 -4.55 -18.06
C ARG A 83 -4.26 -5.01 -19.24
N THR A 84 -5.53 -5.34 -18.98
CA THR A 84 -6.44 -5.96 -19.93
C THR A 84 -7.17 -4.94 -20.81
N ALA A 85 -7.13 -3.64 -20.49
CA ALA A 85 -7.81 -2.61 -21.29
C ALA A 85 -7.11 -2.30 -22.63
N LEU A 86 -5.85 -2.72 -22.80
CA LEU A 86 -5.03 -2.49 -24.01
C LEU A 86 -4.96 -3.71 -24.96
N LEU A 87 -5.70 -4.79 -24.68
CA LEU A 87 -5.81 -5.98 -25.55
C LEU A 87 -7.19 -6.10 -26.21
N ARG A 88 -7.90 -4.99 -26.43
CA ARG A 88 -9.16 -4.95 -27.17
C ARG A 88 -9.04 -4.00 -28.34
#